data_AF-A0A2V8NBR8-F1
#
_entry.id   AF-A0A2V8NBR8-F1
#
_cell.length_a   1.000
_cell.length_b   1.000
_cell.length_c   1.000
_cell.angle_alpha   90.00
_cell.angle_beta   90.00
_cell.angle_gamma   90.00
#
_symmetry.space_group_name_H-M   'P 1'
#
loop_
_entity.id
_entity.type
_entity.pdbx_description
1 polymer ?
#
loop_
_entity_poly.entity_id
_entity_poly.type
_entity_poly.pdbx_seq_one_letter_code
_entity_poly.pdbx_strand_id
1 'polypeptide(L)'
;MSSEILDWVCRRLGDDDEVIQPLKKLWKDWHTFHDGPPFDEFATAVLGDERFEKMYCIDHDPDLEALGCFSGPRIKLRSREITPHHVLVIFRKHNERIAKILMKASEVLNGDSGTESNTVLEEAVQMIEVLRPAFNPWVHFRPGRGRSRP
;
A
#
# COMPACT_ATOMS: atom_id res chain seq x y z
N MET A 1 20.96 -3.06 16.58
CA MET A 1 19.78 -2.24 16.25
C MET A 1 19.24 -1.62 17.53
N SER A 2 18.94 -0.31 17.57
CA SER A 2 18.37 0.31 18.78
C SER A 2 16.95 -0.21 19.04
N SER A 3 16.49 -0.26 20.30
CA SER A 3 15.08 -0.62 20.57
C SER A 3 14.13 0.41 19.96
N GLU A 4 14.57 1.67 19.87
CA GLU A 4 13.80 2.81 19.39
C GLU A 4 13.22 2.61 17.99
N ILE A 5 14.02 2.13 17.03
CA ILE A 5 13.54 1.91 15.66
C ILE A 5 12.51 0.78 15.61
N LEU A 6 12.69 -0.29 16.40
CA LEU A 6 11.75 -1.40 16.46
C LEU A 6 10.44 -0.97 17.14
N ASP A 7 10.53 -0.17 18.20
CA ASP A 7 9.37 0.40 18.89
C ASP A 7 8.62 1.40 18.00
N TRP A 8 9.33 2.13 17.13
CA TRP A 8 8.70 2.94 16.09
C TRP A 8 7.99 2.07 15.05
N VAL A 9 8.60 0.98 14.57
CA VAL A 9 7.94 0.06 13.63
C VAL A 9 6.68 -0.53 14.27
N CYS A 10 6.72 -0.89 15.56
CA CYS A 10 5.55 -1.36 16.28
C CYS A 10 4.42 -0.32 16.29
N ARG A 11 4.71 0.93 16.66
CA ARG A 11 3.71 2.02 16.64
C ARG A 11 3.15 2.24 15.25
N ARG A 12 4.02 2.30 14.24
CA ARG A 12 3.64 2.51 12.84
C ARG A 12 2.69 1.43 12.33
N LEU A 13 2.93 0.17 12.67
CA LEU A 13 2.06 -0.96 12.33
C LEU A 13 0.81 -1.07 13.23
N GLY A 14 0.82 -0.45 14.41
CA GLY A 14 -0.33 -0.38 15.31
C GLY A 14 -1.39 0.63 14.82
N ASP A 15 -0.93 1.78 14.35
CA ASP A 15 -1.80 2.92 14.01
C ASP A 15 -2.34 2.89 12.56
N ASP A 16 -1.71 2.14 11.65
CA ASP A 16 -2.10 2.14 10.23
C ASP A 16 -3.21 1.12 9.92
N ASP A 17 -4.21 1.54 9.14
CA ASP A 17 -5.26 0.65 8.63
C ASP A 17 -4.71 -0.41 7.67
N GLU A 18 -3.56 -0.15 7.03
CA GLU A 18 -2.83 -1.13 6.24
C GLU A 18 -1.96 -2.00 7.18
N VAL A 19 -2.59 -3.06 7.68
CA VAL A 19 -2.00 -4.00 8.67
C VAL A 19 -0.77 -4.76 8.15
N ILE A 20 -0.64 -4.93 6.83
CA ILE A 20 0.53 -5.55 6.20
C ILE A 20 1.29 -4.48 5.41
N GLN A 21 2.52 -4.18 5.81
CA GLN A 21 3.32 -3.14 5.15
C GLN A 21 4.62 -3.67 4.55
N PRO A 22 5.08 -3.09 3.42
CA PRO A 22 6.42 -3.36 2.90
C PRO A 22 7.49 -2.89 3.86
N LEU A 23 8.48 -3.75 4.11
CA LEU A 23 9.57 -3.45 5.04
C LEU A 23 10.42 -2.26 4.54
N LYS A 24 10.64 -2.19 3.23
CA LYS A 24 11.37 -1.09 2.58
C LYS A 24 10.67 0.26 2.70
N LYS A 25 9.33 0.26 2.74
CA LYS A 25 8.54 1.47 3.00
C LYS A 25 8.81 1.98 4.42
N LEU A 26 8.72 1.09 5.41
CA LEU A 26 8.97 1.44 6.81
C LEU A 26 10.39 1.98 7.02
N TRP A 27 11.37 1.37 6.35
CA TRP A 27 12.76 1.86 6.36
C TRP A 27 12.89 3.27 5.77
N LYS A 28 12.29 3.54 4.59
CA LYS A 28 12.31 4.88 3.98
C LYS A 28 11.57 5.92 4.82
N ASP A 29 10.40 5.56 5.37
CA ASP A 29 9.61 6.42 6.26
C ASP A 29 10.44 6.82 7.52
N TRP A 30 11.18 5.88 8.12
CA TRP A 30 12.08 6.18 9.24
C TRP A 30 13.22 7.13 8.85
N HIS A 31 13.90 6.82 7.74
CA HIS A 31 15.03 7.60 7.21
C HIS A 31 14.67 9.00 6.72
N THR A 32 13.37 9.32 6.60
CA THR A 32 12.93 10.69 6.31
C THR A 32 13.25 11.65 7.46
N PHE A 33 13.35 11.16 8.69
CA PHE A 33 13.50 11.99 9.90
C PHE A 33 14.68 11.60 10.80
N HIS A 34 15.30 10.45 10.56
CA HIS A 34 16.36 9.92 11.40
C HIS A 34 17.47 9.34 10.53
N ASP A 35 18.71 9.49 10.97
CA ASP A 35 19.78 8.64 10.48
C ASP A 35 19.53 7.20 10.98
N GLY A 36 19.98 6.22 10.20
CA GLY A 36 19.67 4.84 10.51
C GLY A 36 20.56 3.83 9.80
N PRO A 37 20.36 2.55 10.13
CA PRO A 37 21.11 1.46 9.53
C PRO A 37 20.81 1.33 8.03
N PRO A 38 21.70 0.68 7.27
CA PRO A 38 21.39 0.24 5.91
C PRO A 38 20.19 -0.72 5.91
N PHE A 39 19.52 -0.83 4.75
CA PHE A 39 18.29 -1.61 4.64
C PHE A 39 18.46 -3.08 5.06
N ASP A 40 19.57 -3.72 4.73
CA ASP A 40 19.78 -5.14 5.05
C ASP A 40 19.89 -5.39 6.56
N GLU A 41 20.56 -4.49 7.28
CA GLU A 41 20.63 -4.53 8.75
C GLU A 41 19.26 -4.25 9.38
N PHE A 42 18.54 -3.26 8.86
CA PHE A 42 17.15 -2.99 9.26
C PHE A 42 16.26 -4.21 9.07
N ALA A 43 16.31 -4.80 7.87
CA ALA A 43 15.49 -5.94 7.50
C ALA A 43 15.80 -7.16 8.36
N THR A 44 17.08 -7.45 8.58
CA THR A 44 17.53 -8.53 9.46
C THR A 44 17.02 -8.34 10.88
N ALA A 45 17.12 -7.13 11.43
CA ALA A 45 16.67 -6.87 12.80
C ALA A 45 15.15 -7.01 12.95
N VAL A 46 14.37 -6.46 12.01
CA VAL A 46 12.90 -6.51 12.09
C VAL A 46 12.38 -7.93 11.82
N LEU A 47 12.96 -8.67 10.88
CA LEU A 47 12.53 -10.04 10.58
C LEU A 47 12.96 -11.04 11.66
N GLY A 48 14.00 -10.74 12.44
CA GLY A 48 14.46 -11.55 13.56
C GLY A 48 13.73 -11.28 14.88
N ASP A 49 12.94 -10.22 14.97
CA ASP A 49 12.21 -9.83 16.18
C ASP A 49 10.84 -10.52 16.25
N GLU A 50 10.55 -11.16 17.40
CA GLU A 50 9.36 -11.99 17.61
C GLU A 50 8.04 -11.22 17.53
N ARG A 51 8.07 -9.89 17.71
CA ARG A 51 6.88 -9.03 17.63
C ARG A 51 6.33 -8.93 16.22
N PHE A 52 7.17 -9.22 15.22
CA PHE A 52 6.78 -9.13 13.82
C PHE A 52 6.55 -10.51 13.21
N GLU A 53 5.68 -10.53 12.22
CA GLU A 53 5.37 -11.70 11.43
C GLU A 53 5.62 -11.36 9.96
N LYS A 54 6.50 -12.14 9.33
CA LYS A 54 6.72 -12.08 7.88
C LYS A 54 5.51 -12.68 7.18
N MET A 55 4.94 -11.92 6.25
CA MET A 55 3.79 -12.35 5.48
C MET A 55 4.24 -12.97 4.15
N TYR A 56 4.44 -12.15 3.14
CA TYR A 56 4.85 -12.56 1.80
C TYR A 56 5.84 -11.54 1.21
N CYS A 57 6.58 -11.95 0.19
CA CYS A 57 7.42 -11.06 -0.59
C CYS A 57 6.72 -10.72 -1.90
N ILE A 58 6.88 -9.48 -2.37
CA ILE A 58 6.50 -9.13 -3.74
C ILE A 58 7.75 -8.71 -4.49
N ASP A 59 7.92 -9.24 -5.69
CA ASP A 59 8.93 -8.76 -6.61
C ASP A 59 8.32 -7.75 -7.57
N HIS A 60 8.99 -6.61 -7.72
CA HIS A 60 8.56 -5.51 -8.58
C HIS A 60 9.78 -5.00 -9.33
N ASP A 61 9.54 -4.46 -10.53
CA ASP A 61 10.55 -3.67 -11.22
C ASP A 61 11.01 -2.51 -10.31
N PRO A 62 12.32 -2.28 -10.14
CA PRO A 62 12.86 -1.19 -9.34
C PRO A 62 12.25 0.19 -9.64
N ASP A 63 11.88 0.45 -10.91
CA ASP A 63 11.31 1.73 -11.33
C ASP A 63 9.91 1.97 -10.73
N LEU A 64 9.18 0.89 -10.39
CA LEU A 64 7.87 0.98 -9.75
C LEU A 64 7.96 1.36 -8.27
N GLU A 65 9.13 1.26 -7.64
CA GLU A 65 9.29 1.69 -6.24
C GLU A 65 9.07 3.19 -6.06
N ALA A 66 9.48 4.00 -7.04
CA ALA A 66 9.23 5.43 -7.05
C ALA A 66 7.72 5.77 -7.08
N LEU A 67 6.90 4.81 -7.51
CA LEU A 67 5.44 4.91 -7.57
C LEU A 67 4.76 4.29 -6.34
N GLY A 68 5.53 3.86 -5.34
CA GLY A 68 5.03 3.27 -4.10
C GLY A 68 4.75 1.76 -4.18
N CYS A 69 5.21 1.09 -5.25
CA CYS A 69 5.22 -0.37 -5.38
C CYS A 69 6.55 -0.92 -4.85
N PHE A 70 6.65 -1.03 -3.53
CA PHE A 70 7.85 -1.53 -2.87
C PHE A 70 8.03 -3.03 -3.08
N SER A 71 9.21 -3.40 -3.58
CA SER A 71 9.67 -4.78 -3.64
C SER A 71 10.04 -5.31 -2.25
N GLY A 72 10.16 -6.64 -2.15
CA GLY A 72 10.70 -7.34 -1.00
C GLY A 72 9.65 -7.75 0.05
N PRO A 73 10.11 -8.04 1.28
CA PRO A 73 9.27 -8.64 2.32
C PRO A 73 8.23 -7.66 2.86
N ARG A 74 7.06 -8.20 3.17
CA ARG A 74 6.02 -7.50 3.92
C ARG A 74 5.83 -8.10 5.29
N ILE A 75 5.52 -7.25 6.26
CA ILE A 75 5.39 -7.62 7.66
C ILE A 75 4.08 -7.10 8.25
N LYS A 76 3.65 -7.74 9.33
CA LYS A 76 2.64 -7.22 10.27
C LYS A 76 3.12 -7.40 11.71
N LEU A 77 2.40 -6.77 12.65
CA LEU A 77 2.51 -7.15 14.05
C LEU A 77 1.91 -8.56 14.26
N ARG A 78 2.67 -9.43 14.92
CA ARG A 78 2.23 -10.79 15.25
C ARG A 78 0.96 -10.77 16.11
N SER A 79 0.88 -9.83 17.05
CA SER A 79 -0.27 -9.64 17.95
C SER A 79 -1.54 -9.15 17.25
N ARG A 80 -1.45 -8.66 16.00
CA ARG A 80 -2.58 -8.07 15.30
C ARG A 80 -3.21 -9.08 14.34
N GLU A 81 -4.50 -9.31 14.54
CA GLU A 81 -5.32 -10.13 13.63
C GLU A 81 -5.68 -9.36 12.35
N ILE A 82 -5.74 -10.09 11.24
CA ILE A 82 -6.21 -9.56 9.96
C ILE A 82 -7.73 -9.72 9.91
N THR A 83 -8.44 -8.61 9.80
CA THR A 83 -9.90 -8.59 9.72
C THR A 83 -10.35 -8.38 8.27
N PRO A 84 -11.63 -8.67 7.93
CA PRO A 84 -12.17 -8.35 6.61
C PRO A 84 -12.04 -6.87 6.23
N HIS A 85 -12.10 -5.97 7.21
CA HIS A 85 -11.87 -4.54 6.97
C HIS A 85 -10.45 -4.27 6.45
N HIS A 86 -9.43 -4.89 7.06
CA HIS A 86 -8.05 -4.74 6.60
C HIS A 86 -7.87 -5.23 5.15
N VAL A 87 -8.54 -6.33 4.79
CA VAL A 87 -8.51 -6.87 3.41
C VAL A 87 -9.09 -5.84 2.43
N LEU A 88 -10.22 -5.22 2.75
CA LEU A 88 -10.81 -4.16 1.92
C LEU A 88 -9.88 -2.96 1.76
N VAL A 89 -9.22 -2.53 2.85
CA VAL A 89 -8.24 -1.43 2.82
C VAL A 89 -7.05 -1.77 1.92
N ILE A 90 -6.52 -3.01 2.00
CA ILE A 90 -5.43 -3.49 1.15
C ILE A 90 -5.84 -3.43 -0.33
N PHE A 91 -7.01 -3.95 -0.70
CA PHE A 91 -7.51 -3.91 -2.07
C PHE A 91 -7.68 -2.48 -2.58
N ARG A 92 -8.29 -1.60 -1.78
CA ARG A 92 -8.48 -0.19 -2.15
C ARG A 92 -7.13 0.49 -2.43
N LYS A 93 -6.18 0.41 -1.50
CA LYS A 93 -4.84 1.03 -1.65
C LYS A 93 -4.06 0.41 -2.82
N HIS A 94 -4.25 -0.87 -3.12
CA HIS A 94 -3.62 -1.51 -4.28
C HIS A 94 -4.19 -0.97 -5.59
N ASN A 95 -5.52 -0.91 -5.71
CA ASN A 95 -6.18 -0.39 -6.91
C ASN A 95 -5.89 1.10 -7.13
N GLU A 96 -5.84 1.90 -6.07
CA GLU A 96 -5.40 3.30 -6.13
C GLU A 96 -3.95 3.45 -6.61
N ARG A 97 -3.05 2.53 -6.24
CA ARG A 97 -1.66 2.53 -6.75
C ARG A 97 -1.62 2.18 -8.23
N ILE A 98 -2.30 1.11 -8.64
CA ILE A 98 -2.38 0.71 -10.06
C ILE A 98 -2.96 1.86 -10.90
N ALA A 99 -4.03 2.49 -10.43
CA ALA A 99 -4.62 3.66 -11.06
C ALA A 99 -3.60 4.77 -11.32
N LYS A 100 -2.81 5.12 -10.30
CA LYS A 100 -1.77 6.15 -10.42
C LYS A 100 -0.68 5.77 -11.43
N ILE A 101 -0.29 4.50 -11.46
CA ILE A 101 0.73 4.00 -12.40
C ILE A 101 0.22 4.10 -13.83
N LEU A 102 -1.01 3.64 -14.09
CA LEU A 102 -1.62 3.69 -15.43
C LEU A 102 -1.84 5.12 -15.91
N MET A 103 -2.26 6.04 -15.02
CA MET A 103 -2.35 7.46 -15.37
C MET A 103 -0.99 8.04 -15.79
N LYS A 104 0.08 7.76 -15.03
CA LYS A 104 1.43 8.22 -15.40
C LYS A 104 1.93 7.61 -16.71
N ALA A 105 1.66 6.33 -16.94
CA ALA A 105 2.02 5.67 -18.19
C ALA A 105 1.27 6.30 -19.38
N SER A 106 -0.01 6.67 -19.20
CA SER A 106 -0.79 7.39 -20.20
C SER A 106 -0.22 8.78 -20.51
N GLU A 107 0.25 9.53 -19.50
CA GLU A 107 0.90 10.83 -19.70
C GLU A 107 2.15 10.73 -20.60
N VAL A 108 2.94 9.66 -20.43
CA VAL A 108 4.14 9.42 -21.24
C VAL A 108 3.78 9.01 -22.67
N LEU A 109 2.81 8.10 -22.83
CA LEU A 109 2.42 7.56 -24.14
C LEU A 109 1.62 8.55 -25.00
N ASN A 110 0.87 9.47 -24.40
CA ASN A 110 0.23 10.55 -25.15
C ASN A 110 1.24 11.53 -25.80
N GLY A 111 2.52 11.47 -25.39
CA GLY A 111 3.63 12.17 -26.04
C GLY A 111 4.25 11.42 -27.23
N ASP A 112 4.07 10.10 -27.32
CA ASP A 112 4.66 9.22 -28.35
C ASP A 112 3.55 8.57 -29.19
N SER A 113 3.37 9.04 -30.42
CA SER A 113 2.24 8.75 -31.31
C SER A 113 2.21 7.30 -31.85
N GLY A 114 1.87 6.32 -31.01
CA GLY A 114 1.65 4.91 -31.38
C GLY A 114 0.20 4.47 -31.15
N THR A 115 -0.59 4.36 -32.22
CA THR A 115 -2.07 4.29 -32.22
C THR A 115 -2.70 3.08 -31.52
N GLU A 116 -1.97 1.97 -31.31
CA GLU A 116 -2.52 0.74 -30.71
C GLU A 116 -2.21 0.58 -29.21
N SER A 117 -1.14 1.19 -28.69
CA SER A 117 -0.80 1.13 -27.25
C SER A 117 -1.68 2.07 -26.42
N ASN A 118 -2.15 3.16 -27.03
CA ASN A 118 -2.99 4.15 -26.36
C ASN A 118 -4.39 3.64 -26.03
N THR A 119 -5.00 2.79 -26.88
CA THR A 119 -6.39 2.33 -26.67
C THR A 119 -6.54 1.42 -25.44
N VAL A 120 -5.63 0.46 -25.24
CA VAL A 120 -5.66 -0.44 -24.06
C VAL A 120 -5.43 0.33 -22.77
N LEU A 121 -4.56 1.34 -22.78
CA LEU A 121 -4.33 2.19 -21.62
C LEU A 121 -5.50 3.13 -21.33
N GLU A 122 -6.10 3.72 -22.35
CA GLU A 122 -7.30 4.55 -22.24
C GLU A 122 -8.48 3.75 -21.65
N GLU A 123 -8.68 2.51 -22.12
CA GLU A 123 -9.69 1.60 -21.58
C GLU A 123 -9.40 1.25 -20.11
N ALA A 124 -8.14 0.97 -19.76
CA ALA A 124 -7.76 0.68 -18.39
C ALA A 124 -7.96 1.89 -17.46
N VAL A 125 -7.64 3.10 -17.91
CA VAL A 125 -7.87 4.35 -17.17
C VAL A 125 -9.38 4.61 -16.99
N GLN A 126 -10.19 4.44 -18.04
CA GLN A 126 -11.65 4.57 -17.95
C GLN A 126 -12.26 3.54 -16.98
N MET A 127 -11.83 2.28 -17.05
CA MET A 127 -12.29 1.24 -16.13
C MET A 127 -11.98 1.61 -14.67
N ILE A 128 -10.79 2.15 -14.42
CA ILE A 128 -10.40 2.65 -13.09
C ILE A 128 -11.32 3.79 -12.63
N GLU A 129 -11.65 4.74 -13.51
CA GLU A 129 -12.56 5.85 -13.18
C GLU A 129 -13.95 5.35 -12.81
N VAL A 130 -14.47 4.36 -13.54
CA VAL A 130 -15.76 3.72 -13.29
C VAL A 130 -15.78 2.96 -11.97
N LEU A 131 -14.67 2.31 -11.61
CA LEU A 131 -14.56 1.51 -10.39
C LEU A 131 -14.20 2.36 -9.16
N ARG A 132 -13.66 3.58 -9.35
CA ARG A 132 -13.27 4.51 -8.27
C ARG A 132 -14.37 4.77 -7.23
N PRO A 133 -15.66 4.96 -7.60
CA PRO A 133 -16.77 5.10 -6.65
C PRO A 133 -17.07 3.81 -5.89
N ALA A 134 -16.95 2.64 -6.53
CA ALA A 134 -17.22 1.34 -5.92
C ALA A 134 -16.16 0.96 -4.85
N PHE A 135 -14.94 1.47 -4.99
CA PHE A 135 -13.87 1.32 -3.99
C PHE A 135 -13.95 2.33 -2.84
N ASN A 136 -14.93 3.25 -2.86
CA ASN A 136 -15.21 4.14 -1.75
C ASN A 136 -16.40 3.58 -0.93
N PRO A 137 -16.16 2.83 0.16
CA PRO A 137 -17.23 2.15 0.91
C PRO A 137 -18.26 3.12 1.52
N TRP A 138 -17.95 4.42 1.60
CA TRP A 138 -18.84 5.46 2.11
C TRP A 138 -19.91 5.93 1.12
N VAL A 139 -19.85 5.55 -0.16
CA VAL A 139 -20.90 5.91 -1.13
C VAL A 139 -22.13 4.99 -1.00
N HIS A 140 -21.94 3.78 -0.45
CA HIS A 140 -23.02 2.79 -0.31
C HIS A 140 -23.37 2.43 1.14
N PHE A 141 -22.55 2.78 2.13
CA PHE A 141 -22.91 2.66 3.53
C PHE A 141 -23.67 3.91 4.02
N ARG A 142 -24.99 3.97 3.76
CA ARG A 142 -25.87 4.78 4.60
C ARG A 142 -26.14 3.95 5.87
N PRO A 143 -25.60 4.31 7.05
CA PRO A 143 -26.10 3.73 8.29
C PRO A 143 -27.60 4.02 8.31
N GLY A 144 -28.40 2.98 8.56
CA GLY A 144 -29.84 3.02 8.40
C GLY A 144 -30.42 4.31 8.96
N ARG A 145 -31.23 5.01 8.15
CA ARG A 145 -32.21 5.93 8.70
C ARG A 145 -33.07 5.07 9.61
N GLY A 146 -32.78 5.11 10.91
CA GLY A 146 -33.69 4.66 11.93
C GLY A 146 -35.02 5.31 11.62
N ARG A 147 -35.97 4.50 11.14
CA ARG A 147 -37.37 4.87 11.14
C ARG A 147 -37.78 4.87 12.61
N SER A 148 -37.48 5.96 13.30
CA SER A 148 -38.34 6.42 14.38
C SER A 148 -39.66 6.76 13.71
N ARG A 149 -40.67 5.91 13.88
CA ARG A 149 -42.05 6.33 13.72
C ARG A 149 -42.80 6.04 15.02
N PRO A 150 -43.74 6.94 15.36
CA PRO A 150 -44.25 7.17 16.70
C PRO A 150 -45.10 6.03 17.24
#